data_AF-A0A162WQN4-F1
#
_entry.id   AF-A0A162WQN4-F1
#
_cell.length_a   1.000
_cell.length_b   1.000
_cell.length_c   1.000
_cell.angle_alpha   90.00
_cell.angle_beta   90.00
_cell.angle_gamma   90.00
#
_symmetry.space_group_name_H-M   'P 1'
#
loop_
_entity.id
_entity.type
_entity.pdbx_description
1 polymer ?
#
loop_
_entity_poly.entity_id
_entity_poly.type
_entity_poly.pdbx_seq_one_letter_code
_entity_poly.pdbx_strand_id
1 'polypeptide(L)'
;MRFSTCLALLPSALALPTLDFASYMTPRANAKSSLTGYLGVFFLGDAPNVYFYQSTGNNAASMNPLNNGDPVIVPTLGTKGVRDPSIITAPSDPKYYIIGTDLNIGATTWDIAQRNGSRSIFVWESTDLTTWKSERLIEVEDASAGMVWAPSAVWDQAKGEYLVHWASKFYGADDPGHTGAPSATKLRYAYTRDFTTFSAPADYIDYSPTNVIDLEFLDLGDNKYARFVKNETAKTVFTEVSTSGLFGPWTRPQGANSIIESAVEGPAVYWDNEVEGKAHLLLDFYGGDGYRPYESVDVAGGVWTPSDRAAWPKNLRHGSVLPVTKQQVEALNAKWA
;
A
#
# COMPACT_ATOMS: atom_id res chain seq x y z
N MET A 1 75.45 -23.60 -35.41
CA MET A 1 74.50 -22.81 -36.21
C MET A 1 73.10 -23.07 -35.66
N ARG A 2 72.33 -22.00 -35.44
CA ARG A 2 71.17 -21.91 -34.54
C ARG A 2 69.99 -22.81 -34.98
N PHE A 3 69.45 -23.63 -34.07
CA PHE A 3 68.13 -24.25 -34.21
C PHE A 3 67.08 -23.33 -33.58
N SER A 4 66.12 -22.88 -34.39
CA SER A 4 64.99 -22.04 -33.97
C SER A 4 63.95 -22.87 -33.21
N THR A 5 63.61 -22.41 -32.01
CA THR A 5 62.51 -22.91 -31.17
C THR A 5 61.18 -22.36 -31.70
N CYS A 6 60.26 -23.23 -32.11
CA CYS A 6 58.87 -22.86 -32.39
C CYS A 6 58.11 -22.70 -31.06
N LEU A 7 57.70 -21.47 -30.74
CA LEU A 7 56.79 -21.17 -29.63
C LEU A 7 55.36 -21.22 -30.17
N ALA A 8 54.58 -22.24 -29.82
CA ALA A 8 53.16 -22.29 -30.13
C ALA A 8 52.38 -21.45 -29.10
N LEU A 9 51.76 -20.35 -29.55
CA LEU A 9 50.81 -19.57 -28.76
C LEU A 9 49.45 -20.28 -28.77
N LEU A 10 49.02 -20.78 -27.62
CA LEU A 10 47.63 -21.19 -27.37
C LEU A 10 46.76 -19.94 -27.19
N PRO A 11 45.56 -19.85 -27.79
CA PRO A 11 44.64 -18.77 -27.49
C PRO A 11 44.06 -18.97 -26.10
N SER A 12 44.22 -17.99 -25.22
CA SER A 12 43.50 -17.91 -23.95
C SER A 12 42.02 -17.65 -24.24
N ALA A 13 41.17 -18.67 -24.09
CA ALA A 13 39.73 -18.48 -24.09
C ALA A 13 39.32 -17.79 -22.77
N LEU A 14 38.96 -16.51 -22.85
CA LEU A 14 38.30 -15.79 -21.77
C LEU A 14 36.90 -16.39 -21.57
N ALA A 15 36.72 -17.13 -20.48
CA ALA A 15 35.40 -17.52 -20.02
C ALA A 15 34.65 -16.25 -19.58
N LEU A 16 33.59 -15.90 -20.28
CA LEU A 16 32.65 -14.87 -19.83
C LEU A 16 31.99 -15.36 -18.53
N PRO A 17 31.81 -14.51 -17.51
CA PRO A 17 31.08 -14.89 -16.32
C PRO A 17 29.63 -15.19 -16.72
N THR A 18 29.24 -16.45 -16.65
CA THR A 18 27.83 -16.84 -16.71
C THR A 18 27.19 -16.36 -15.41
N LEU A 19 26.48 -15.23 -15.48
CA LEU A 19 25.59 -14.80 -14.41
C LEU A 19 24.48 -15.85 -14.26
N ASP A 20 24.62 -16.70 -13.24
CA ASP A 20 23.60 -17.67 -12.89
C ASP A 20 22.46 -16.97 -12.15
N PHE A 21 21.45 -16.55 -12.92
CA PHE A 21 20.22 -15.97 -12.40
C PHE A 21 19.22 -17.03 -11.90
N ALA A 22 19.57 -18.32 -11.84
CA ALA A 22 18.66 -19.35 -11.33
C ALA A 22 18.32 -19.19 -9.83
N SER A 23 19.04 -18.34 -9.10
CA SER A 23 18.72 -17.95 -7.71
C SER A 23 17.72 -16.79 -7.57
N TYR A 24 17.32 -16.14 -8.67
CA TYR A 24 16.32 -15.05 -8.68
C TYR A 24 14.92 -15.50 -9.09
N MET A 25 14.69 -16.80 -9.22
CA MET A 25 13.35 -17.36 -9.33
C MET A 25 12.95 -18.01 -8.00
N THR A 26 12.50 -17.19 -7.04
CA THR A 26 11.67 -17.71 -5.95
C THR A 26 10.22 -17.76 -6.44
N PRO A 27 9.62 -18.94 -6.59
CA PRO A 27 8.21 -19.06 -6.96
C PRO A 27 7.37 -18.61 -5.76
N ARG A 28 6.41 -17.71 -6.03
CA ARG A 28 5.34 -17.25 -5.13
C ARG A 28 4.56 -18.41 -4.46
N ALA A 29 4.72 -19.64 -4.95
CA ALA A 29 4.11 -20.86 -4.42
C ALA A 29 4.76 -21.42 -3.14
N ASN A 30 6.07 -21.17 -2.87
CA ASN A 30 6.74 -21.68 -1.66
C ASN A 30 6.72 -20.69 -0.48
N ALA A 31 6.30 -19.44 -0.70
CA ALA A 31 6.24 -18.44 0.37
C ALA A 31 5.10 -18.73 1.36
N LYS A 32 3.94 -19.21 0.88
CA LYS A 32 2.73 -19.41 1.71
C LYS A 32 2.96 -20.36 2.90
N SER A 33 3.74 -21.44 2.75
CA SER A 33 4.02 -22.40 3.83
C SER A 33 4.98 -21.89 4.91
N SER A 34 5.62 -20.74 4.69
CA SER A 34 6.53 -20.10 5.65
C SER A 34 5.90 -18.93 6.42
N LEU A 35 4.72 -18.46 6.00
CA LEU A 35 3.97 -17.38 6.63
C LEU A 35 3.29 -17.89 7.89
N THR A 36 3.53 -17.23 9.02
CA THR A 36 3.02 -17.66 10.33
C THR A 36 2.31 -16.54 11.10
N GLY A 37 2.18 -15.37 10.48
CA GLY A 37 1.51 -14.23 11.08
C GLY A 37 1.36 -13.06 10.12
N TYR A 38 0.93 -11.93 10.67
CA TYR A 38 0.68 -10.68 9.97
C TYR A 38 1.26 -9.52 10.78
N LEU A 39 1.84 -8.56 10.07
CA LEU A 39 2.25 -7.25 10.58
C LEU A 39 1.24 -6.21 10.09
N GLY A 40 0.49 -5.64 11.01
CA GLY A 40 -0.36 -4.48 10.76
C GLY A 40 0.43 -3.18 10.95
N VAL A 41 0.22 -2.23 10.06
CA VAL A 41 0.81 -0.89 10.06
C VAL A 41 -0.33 0.12 10.01
N PHE A 42 -0.53 0.87 11.09
CA PHE A 42 -1.69 1.74 11.27
C PHE A 42 -1.30 3.10 11.87
N PHE A 43 -2.24 4.04 11.87
CA PHE A 43 -2.18 5.22 12.73
C PHE A 43 -3.34 5.24 13.73
N LEU A 44 -3.23 6.09 14.75
CA LEU A 44 -4.30 6.40 15.68
C LEU A 44 -4.86 7.80 15.38
N GLY A 45 -6.18 7.96 15.45
CA GLY A 45 -6.85 9.18 14.97
C GLY A 45 -6.37 10.48 15.64
N ASP A 46 -6.04 10.43 16.93
CA ASP A 46 -5.56 11.54 17.75
C ASP A 46 -4.03 11.61 17.89
N ALA A 47 -3.32 10.58 17.41
CA ALA A 47 -1.87 10.51 17.40
C ALA A 47 -1.40 10.01 16.02
N PRO A 48 -1.26 10.93 15.03
CA PRO A 48 -0.93 10.57 13.65
C PRO A 48 0.55 10.19 13.51
N ASN A 49 0.90 9.01 14.02
CA ASN A 49 2.20 8.35 13.93
C ASN A 49 2.00 6.94 13.34
N VAL A 50 3.08 6.22 13.06
CA VAL A 50 3.00 4.82 12.62
C VAL A 50 3.11 3.88 13.81
N TYR A 51 2.12 3.00 13.96
CA TYR A 51 2.04 1.99 15.00
C TYR A 51 2.04 0.60 14.36
N PHE A 52 2.81 -0.31 14.95
CA PHE A 52 2.87 -1.69 14.49
C PHE A 52 2.06 -2.59 15.40
N TYR A 53 1.37 -3.52 14.78
CA TYR A 53 0.62 -4.57 15.43
C TYR A 53 1.02 -5.90 14.82
N GLN A 54 1.07 -6.95 15.63
CA GLN A 54 1.36 -8.30 15.17
C GLN A 54 0.22 -9.23 15.52
N SER A 55 -0.10 -10.15 14.62
CA SER A 55 -1.14 -11.14 14.87
C SER A 55 -0.78 -12.13 15.96
N THR A 56 -1.81 -12.65 16.65
CA THR A 56 -1.65 -13.82 17.52
C THR A 56 -1.60 -15.08 16.65
N GLY A 57 -0.41 -15.64 16.43
CA GLY A 57 -0.22 -16.73 15.48
C GLY A 57 -0.67 -16.31 14.08
N ASN A 58 -1.22 -17.25 13.30
CA ASN A 58 -1.64 -17.01 11.92
C ASN A 58 -3.07 -16.48 11.78
N ASN A 59 -3.61 -15.86 12.84
CA ASN A 59 -4.97 -15.32 12.82
C ASN A 59 -5.00 -13.92 12.20
N ALA A 60 -5.54 -13.83 10.99
CA ALA A 60 -5.68 -12.59 10.22
C ALA A 60 -6.57 -11.51 10.89
N ALA A 61 -7.46 -11.90 11.81
CA ALA A 61 -8.41 -11.01 12.49
C ALA A 61 -8.05 -10.81 13.97
N SER A 62 -6.82 -11.13 14.38
CA SER A 62 -6.29 -10.84 15.71
C SER A 62 -5.02 -10.02 15.57
N MET A 63 -4.89 -8.96 16.37
CA MET A 63 -3.73 -8.07 16.36
C MET A 63 -3.41 -7.64 17.80
N ASN A 64 -2.13 -7.65 18.16
CA ASN A 64 -1.63 -7.09 19.42
C ASN A 64 -0.65 -5.96 19.13
N PRO A 65 -0.64 -4.89 19.93
CA PRO A 65 0.33 -3.81 19.74
C PRO A 65 1.75 -4.34 19.94
N LEU A 66 2.65 -3.91 19.05
CA LEU A 66 4.09 -3.99 19.30
C LEU A 66 4.56 -2.71 20.00
N ASN A 67 5.81 -2.71 20.46
CA ASN A 67 6.50 -1.59 21.07
C ASN A 67 5.73 -1.00 22.26
N ASN A 68 5.13 -1.88 23.08
CA ASN A 68 4.26 -1.50 24.22
C ASN A 68 3.07 -0.59 23.85
N GLY A 69 2.68 -0.54 22.56
CA GLY A 69 1.65 0.38 22.06
C GLY A 69 2.16 1.79 21.73
N ASP A 70 3.45 2.07 21.92
CA ASP A 70 4.09 3.33 21.51
C ASP A 70 4.36 3.33 19.99
N PRO A 71 4.36 4.51 19.35
CA PRO A 71 4.61 4.61 17.91
C PRO A 71 6.01 4.09 17.55
N VAL A 72 6.10 3.35 16.45
CA VAL A 72 7.36 2.85 15.89
C VAL A 72 8.04 3.93 15.05
N ILE A 73 7.27 4.74 14.32
CA ILE A 73 7.76 5.87 13.53
C ILE A 73 6.97 7.12 13.93
N VAL A 74 7.71 8.17 14.32
CA VAL A 74 7.18 9.51 14.59
C VAL A 74 7.74 10.44 13.51
N PRO A 75 6.89 11.01 12.62
CA PRO A 75 7.37 11.87 11.55
C PRO A 75 7.95 13.17 12.10
N THR A 76 9.07 13.61 11.52
CA THR A 76 9.78 14.85 11.86
C THR A 76 9.67 15.92 10.77
N LEU A 77 9.34 15.53 9.54
CA LEU A 77 9.15 16.43 8.40
C LEU A 77 7.67 16.85 8.21
N GLY A 78 7.42 17.70 7.22
CA GLY A 78 6.07 18.09 6.79
C GLY A 78 5.24 18.70 7.92
N THR A 79 4.00 18.22 8.04
CA THR A 79 3.06 18.57 9.09
C THR A 79 3.37 17.92 10.45
N LYS A 80 4.39 17.05 10.51
CA LYS A 80 4.74 16.22 11.68
C LYS A 80 3.60 15.33 12.15
N GLY A 81 2.76 14.89 11.22
CA GLY A 81 1.75 13.86 11.42
C GLY A 81 1.62 13.03 10.16
N VAL A 82 1.55 11.71 10.32
CA VAL A 82 1.34 10.75 9.25
C VAL A 82 0.02 10.03 9.45
N ARG A 83 -0.76 9.93 8.38
CA ARG A 83 -2.00 9.16 8.34
C ARG A 83 -1.93 8.13 7.22
N ASP A 84 -2.81 7.15 7.30
CA ASP A 84 -3.03 6.17 6.24
C ASP A 84 -1.74 5.42 5.83
N PRO A 85 -0.92 4.90 6.76
CA PRO A 85 0.35 4.30 6.41
C PRO A 85 0.16 2.97 5.67
N SER A 86 0.76 2.87 4.48
CA SER A 86 0.76 1.65 3.66
C SER A 86 2.14 1.03 3.62
N ILE A 87 2.25 -0.25 4.00
CA ILE A 87 3.48 -1.03 3.90
C ILE A 87 3.55 -1.72 2.54
N ILE A 88 4.59 -1.40 1.78
CA ILE A 88 4.77 -1.83 0.40
C ILE A 88 5.94 -2.80 0.30
N THR A 89 5.74 -3.86 -0.48
CA THR A 89 6.77 -4.83 -0.87
C THR A 89 6.57 -5.25 -2.33
N ALA A 90 7.63 -5.71 -2.99
CA ALA A 90 7.54 -6.33 -4.30
C ALA A 90 8.38 -7.62 -4.35
N PRO A 91 8.03 -8.60 -5.21
CA PRO A 91 8.77 -9.86 -5.30
C PRO A 91 10.28 -9.71 -5.61
N SER A 92 10.66 -8.67 -6.35
CA SER A 92 12.02 -8.42 -6.82
C SER A 92 12.74 -7.30 -6.06
N ASP A 93 12.10 -6.66 -5.08
CA ASP A 93 12.75 -5.65 -4.24
C ASP A 93 12.95 -6.22 -2.83
N PRO A 94 14.20 -6.33 -2.34
CA PRO A 94 14.46 -6.81 -0.98
C PRO A 94 14.04 -5.79 0.09
N LYS A 95 13.63 -4.58 -0.28
CA LYS A 95 13.18 -3.55 0.65
C LYS A 95 11.69 -3.64 0.94
N TYR A 96 11.36 -3.15 2.12
CA TYR A 96 10.04 -2.73 2.53
C TYR A 96 10.00 -1.21 2.54
N TYR A 97 8.89 -0.64 2.09
CA TYR A 97 8.62 0.78 2.23
C TYR A 97 7.41 0.98 3.10
N ILE A 98 7.37 2.07 3.85
CA ILE A 98 6.12 2.62 4.39
C ILE A 98 5.93 3.96 3.75
N ILE A 99 4.77 4.17 3.14
CA ILE A 99 4.33 5.46 2.65
C ILE A 99 3.11 5.93 3.42
N GLY A 100 2.85 7.23 3.46
CA GLY A 100 1.69 7.75 4.17
C GLY A 100 1.36 9.18 3.82
N THR A 101 0.15 9.60 4.20
CA THR A 101 -0.35 10.96 4.06
C THR A 101 0.40 11.89 5.00
N ASP A 102 0.95 12.99 4.50
CA ASP A 102 1.48 14.07 5.34
C ASP A 102 0.33 14.96 5.86
N LEU A 103 -0.19 14.60 7.04
CA LEU A 103 -1.30 15.31 7.66
C LEU A 103 -1.34 15.15 9.19
N ASN A 104 -1.12 16.26 9.89
CA ASN A 104 -1.53 16.44 11.28
C ASN A 104 -2.83 17.25 11.35
N ILE A 105 -3.98 16.55 11.36
CA ILE A 105 -5.29 17.23 11.40
C ILE A 105 -5.50 18.05 12.68
N GLY A 106 -4.84 17.70 13.80
CA GLY A 106 -4.93 18.46 15.05
C GLY A 106 -4.24 19.83 15.01
N ALA A 107 -3.38 20.06 14.01
CA ALA A 107 -2.68 21.32 13.78
C ALA A 107 -3.27 22.15 12.64
N THR A 108 -4.37 21.70 12.03
CA THR A 108 -5.04 22.37 10.91
C THR A 108 -6.56 22.16 10.96
N THR A 109 -7.29 22.52 9.91
CA THR A 109 -8.71 22.20 9.75
C THR A 109 -8.92 21.31 8.54
N TRP A 110 -10.04 20.59 8.49
CA TRP A 110 -10.39 19.76 7.33
C TRP A 110 -10.55 20.57 6.03
N ASP A 111 -10.95 21.83 6.11
CA ASP A 111 -11.04 22.70 4.93
C ASP A 111 -9.63 23.05 4.43
N ILE A 112 -8.74 23.52 5.32
CA ILE A 112 -7.36 23.85 4.96
C ILE A 112 -6.61 22.62 4.46
N ALA A 113 -6.77 21.46 5.10
CA ALA A 113 -6.11 20.21 4.71
C ALA A 113 -6.53 19.70 3.32
N GLN A 114 -7.73 20.07 2.85
CA GLN A 114 -8.23 19.71 1.52
C GLN A 114 -7.89 20.72 0.44
N ARG A 115 -7.79 22.00 0.81
CA ARG A 115 -7.52 23.10 -0.12
C ARG A 115 -6.02 23.36 -0.28
N ASN A 116 -5.29 23.35 0.82
CA ASN A 116 -3.88 23.73 0.91
C ASN A 116 -3.09 22.66 1.69
N GLY A 117 -3.46 21.39 1.51
CA GLY A 117 -2.79 20.26 2.12
C GLY A 117 -1.43 19.98 1.50
N SER A 118 -0.71 19.02 2.08
CA SER A 118 0.54 18.54 1.51
C SER A 118 0.29 17.93 0.13
N ARG A 119 1.19 18.23 -0.82
CA ARG A 119 1.23 17.63 -2.16
C ARG A 119 2.25 16.50 -2.24
N SER A 120 2.70 16.04 -1.08
CA SER A 120 3.76 15.07 -0.92
C SER A 120 3.29 13.85 -0.14
N ILE A 121 3.99 12.74 -0.35
CA ILE A 121 3.85 11.53 0.46
C ILE A 121 5.07 11.37 1.36
N PHE A 122 4.85 10.87 2.56
CA PHE A 122 5.94 10.34 3.36
C PHE A 122 6.47 9.04 2.75
N VAL A 123 7.77 8.79 2.93
CA VAL A 123 8.42 7.53 2.59
C VAL A 123 9.45 7.19 3.68
N TRP A 124 9.41 5.96 4.16
CA TRP A 124 10.47 5.29 4.93
C TRP A 124 10.83 3.96 4.28
N GLU A 125 12.04 3.47 4.51
CA GLU A 125 12.49 2.18 4.00
C GLU A 125 13.10 1.29 5.09
N SER A 126 13.01 -0.01 4.90
CA SER A 126 13.62 -1.04 5.74
C SER A 126 14.03 -2.24 4.88
N THR A 127 15.03 -3.00 5.33
CA THR A 127 15.41 -4.30 4.73
C THR A 127 15.10 -5.47 5.65
N ASP A 128 14.58 -5.21 6.86
CA ASP A 128 14.43 -6.21 7.92
C ASP A 128 13.13 -6.05 8.74
N LEU A 129 12.26 -5.11 8.37
CA LEU A 129 11.01 -4.71 9.07
C LEU A 129 11.19 -4.12 10.48
N THR A 130 12.40 -4.16 11.04
CA THR A 130 12.70 -3.76 12.43
C THR A 130 13.46 -2.43 12.52
N THR A 131 14.18 -2.08 11.47
CA THR A 131 14.96 -0.87 11.36
C THR A 131 14.43 -0.05 10.19
N TRP A 132 13.78 1.07 10.51
CA TRP A 132 13.23 2.01 9.54
C TRP A 132 14.11 3.25 9.45
N LYS A 133 14.40 3.69 8.22
CA LYS A 133 15.31 4.82 7.94
C LYS A 133 14.75 5.66 6.80
N SER A 134 15.52 6.70 6.45
CA SER A 134 15.32 7.50 5.25
C SER A 134 13.94 8.17 5.21
N GLU A 135 13.55 8.84 6.30
CA GLU A 135 12.36 9.69 6.31
C GLU A 135 12.48 10.73 5.20
N ARG A 136 11.56 10.68 4.24
CA ARG A 136 11.49 11.60 3.11
C ARG A 136 10.07 12.07 2.92
N LEU A 137 9.94 13.29 2.42
CA LEU A 137 8.70 13.87 1.95
C LEU A 137 8.85 14.11 0.44
N ILE A 138 8.15 13.33 -0.39
CA ILE A 138 8.30 13.35 -1.84
C ILE A 138 7.08 14.03 -2.46
N GLU A 139 7.27 15.17 -3.12
CA GLU A 139 6.20 15.86 -3.86
C GLU A 139 5.84 15.05 -5.11
N VAL A 140 4.56 14.68 -5.22
CA VAL A 140 4.04 13.81 -6.31
C VAL A 140 2.94 14.47 -7.13
N GLU A 141 2.47 15.67 -6.73
CA GLU A 141 1.48 16.45 -7.48
C GLU A 141 1.87 17.92 -7.61
N ASP A 142 1.40 18.54 -8.69
CA ASP A 142 1.66 19.94 -8.99
C ASP A 142 0.84 20.92 -8.14
N ALA A 143 1.12 22.21 -8.28
CA ALA A 143 0.56 23.26 -7.44
C ALA A 143 -0.97 23.43 -7.56
N SER A 144 -1.62 22.86 -8.58
CA SER A 144 -3.07 22.89 -8.72
C SER A 144 -3.79 21.88 -7.81
N ALA A 145 -3.07 20.91 -7.26
CA ALA A 145 -3.62 19.93 -6.33
C ALA A 145 -3.88 20.55 -4.96
N GLY A 146 -5.07 20.29 -4.40
CA GLY A 146 -5.41 20.70 -3.05
C GLY A 146 -4.76 19.84 -1.96
N MET A 147 -4.49 18.57 -2.26
CA MET A 147 -3.93 17.59 -1.33
C MET A 147 -3.46 16.31 -2.04
N VAL A 148 -2.65 15.51 -1.34
CA VAL A 148 -2.30 14.12 -1.69
C VAL A 148 -2.58 13.23 -0.48
N TRP A 149 -3.60 12.38 -0.58
CA TRP A 149 -4.11 11.58 0.55
C TRP A 149 -4.17 10.09 0.26
N ALA A 150 -4.03 9.31 1.35
CA ALA A 150 -4.10 7.85 1.41
C ALA A 150 -3.26 7.15 0.32
N PRO A 151 -1.94 7.40 0.27
CA PRO A 151 -1.10 6.74 -0.71
C PRO A 151 -0.94 5.25 -0.39
N SER A 152 -1.11 4.41 -1.41
CA SER A 152 -0.72 3.00 -1.40
C SER A 152 -0.07 2.65 -2.75
N ALA A 153 0.41 1.42 -2.89
CA ALA A 153 1.08 1.01 -4.10
C ALA A 153 0.91 -0.48 -4.40
N VAL A 154 0.79 -0.80 -5.70
CA VAL A 154 0.77 -2.16 -6.21
C VAL A 154 1.92 -2.37 -7.19
N TRP A 155 2.55 -3.55 -7.14
CA TRP A 155 3.60 -3.89 -8.09
C TRP A 155 3.01 -4.22 -9.47
N ASP A 156 3.40 -3.46 -10.49
CA ASP A 156 3.06 -3.73 -11.89
C ASP A 156 4.14 -4.61 -12.51
N GLN A 157 3.85 -5.91 -12.62
CA GLN A 157 4.82 -6.88 -13.13
C GLN A 157 5.18 -6.67 -14.60
N ALA A 158 4.30 -6.07 -15.42
CA ALA A 158 4.58 -5.81 -16.82
C ALA A 158 5.61 -4.68 -17.00
N LYS A 159 5.63 -3.71 -16.07
CA LYS A 159 6.60 -2.60 -16.08
C LYS A 159 7.82 -2.84 -15.19
N GLY A 160 7.71 -3.71 -14.19
CA GLY A 160 8.72 -3.88 -13.16
C GLY A 160 8.88 -2.60 -12.32
N GLU A 161 7.76 -1.97 -11.98
CA GLU A 161 7.68 -0.71 -11.22
C GLU A 161 6.47 -0.77 -10.26
N TYR A 162 6.52 0.02 -9.20
CA TYR A 162 5.37 0.28 -8.34
C TYR A 162 4.44 1.27 -9.02
N LEU A 163 3.16 0.91 -9.16
CA LEU A 163 2.09 1.88 -9.40
C LEU A 163 1.68 2.44 -8.03
N VAL A 164 2.14 3.65 -7.73
CA VAL A 164 1.76 4.38 -6.51
C VAL A 164 0.55 5.23 -6.83
N HIS A 165 -0.47 5.19 -5.98
CA HIS A 165 -1.71 5.94 -6.20
C HIS A 165 -2.15 6.68 -4.94
N TRP A 166 -2.94 7.73 -5.11
CA TRP A 166 -3.45 8.59 -4.03
C TRP A 166 -4.72 9.32 -4.47
N ALA A 167 -5.46 9.87 -3.53
CA ALA A 167 -6.59 10.76 -3.81
C ALA A 167 -6.13 12.22 -3.91
N SER A 168 -6.68 12.95 -4.88
CA SER A 168 -6.45 14.40 -5.06
C SER A 168 -7.65 15.10 -5.69
N LYS A 169 -7.76 16.41 -5.47
CA LYS A 169 -8.70 17.31 -6.14
C LYS A 169 -7.95 18.54 -6.63
N PHE A 170 -8.44 19.17 -7.69
CA PHE A 170 -7.68 20.20 -8.40
C PHE A 170 -8.44 21.52 -8.52
N TYR A 171 -7.69 22.61 -8.54
CA TYR A 171 -8.19 23.97 -8.75
C TYR A 171 -7.79 24.48 -10.13
N GLY A 172 -8.58 25.42 -10.65
CA GLY A 172 -8.29 26.05 -11.94
C GLY A 172 -6.99 26.87 -11.88
N ALA A 173 -6.33 27.00 -13.02
CA ALA A 173 -5.11 27.84 -13.12
C ALA A 173 -5.36 29.32 -12.79
N ASP A 174 -6.62 29.76 -12.87
CA ASP A 174 -7.11 31.09 -12.48
C ASP A 174 -7.44 31.22 -10.97
N ASP A 175 -7.36 30.12 -10.20
CA ASP A 175 -7.54 30.10 -8.74
C ASP A 175 -6.30 29.50 -8.03
N PRO A 176 -5.11 30.11 -8.14
CA PRO A 176 -3.89 29.62 -7.48
C PRO A 176 -3.95 29.70 -5.93
N GLY A 177 -4.96 30.38 -5.37
CA GLY A 177 -5.19 30.45 -3.92
C GLY A 177 -6.14 29.37 -3.39
N HIS A 178 -6.67 28.51 -4.27
CA HIS A 178 -7.58 27.42 -3.93
C HIS A 178 -8.83 27.90 -3.16
N THR A 179 -9.34 29.07 -3.52
CA THR A 179 -10.45 29.76 -2.85
C THR A 179 -11.82 29.38 -3.42
N GLY A 180 -11.86 28.98 -4.68
CA GLY A 180 -13.04 28.58 -5.42
C GLY A 180 -13.45 27.14 -5.19
N ALA A 181 -14.24 26.61 -6.14
CA ALA A 181 -14.68 25.22 -6.12
C ALA A 181 -13.61 24.33 -6.80
N PRO A 182 -13.16 23.25 -6.14
CA PRO A 182 -12.28 22.27 -6.78
C PRO A 182 -13.05 21.38 -7.76
N SER A 183 -12.33 20.57 -8.52
CA SER A 183 -12.86 19.36 -9.15
C SER A 183 -13.45 18.40 -8.11
N ALA A 184 -14.19 17.38 -8.58
CA ALA A 184 -14.41 16.18 -7.77
C ALA A 184 -13.05 15.56 -7.39
N THR A 185 -12.97 14.98 -6.19
CA THR A 185 -11.79 14.18 -5.80
C THR A 185 -11.72 12.93 -6.66
N LYS A 186 -10.54 12.67 -7.21
CA LYS A 186 -10.23 11.56 -8.12
C LYS A 186 -9.01 10.79 -7.61
N LEU A 187 -8.82 9.56 -8.09
CA LEU A 187 -7.61 8.79 -7.80
C LEU A 187 -6.58 9.03 -8.90
N ARG A 188 -5.38 9.32 -8.47
CA ARG A 188 -4.20 9.65 -9.28
C ARG A 188 -3.16 8.58 -9.11
N TYR A 189 -2.23 8.47 -10.04
CA TYR A 189 -1.12 7.54 -9.94
C TYR A 189 0.15 8.05 -10.59
N ALA A 190 1.29 7.54 -10.15
CA ALA A 190 2.58 7.63 -10.82
C ALA A 190 3.36 6.33 -10.62
N TYR A 191 4.35 6.09 -11.48
CA TYR A 191 5.25 4.96 -11.35
C TYR A 191 6.56 5.34 -10.68
N THR A 192 7.10 4.42 -9.89
CA THR A 192 8.44 4.50 -9.32
C THR A 192 9.07 3.12 -9.20
N ARG A 193 10.40 3.05 -9.17
CA ARG A 193 11.14 1.84 -8.81
C ARG A 193 11.70 1.87 -7.39
N ASP A 194 11.80 3.05 -6.79
CA ASP A 194 12.67 3.28 -5.63
C ASP A 194 12.09 4.26 -4.59
N PHE A 195 10.86 4.73 -4.81
CA PHE A 195 10.20 5.76 -4.00
C PHE A 195 11.06 7.03 -3.82
N THR A 196 11.83 7.36 -4.84
CA THR A 196 12.67 8.56 -4.93
C THR A 196 12.35 9.34 -6.19
N THR A 197 12.35 8.63 -7.33
CA THR A 197 12.03 9.20 -8.63
C THR A 197 10.68 8.69 -9.08
N PHE A 198 9.78 9.61 -9.41
CA PHE A 198 8.44 9.30 -9.89
C PHE A 198 8.28 9.76 -11.34
N SER A 199 7.48 9.01 -12.11
CA SER A 199 6.94 9.54 -13.36
C SER A 199 6.03 10.74 -13.09
N ALA A 200 5.69 11.50 -14.14
CA ALA A 200 4.61 12.47 -14.04
C ALA A 200 3.30 11.77 -13.62
N PRO A 201 2.47 12.39 -12.75
CA PRO A 201 1.22 11.80 -12.31
C PRO A 201 0.14 11.86 -13.40
N ALA A 202 -0.78 10.90 -13.38
CA ALA A 202 -1.91 10.80 -14.30
C ALA A 202 -3.19 10.36 -13.57
N ASP A 203 -4.34 10.56 -14.23
CA ASP A 203 -5.64 10.09 -13.73
C ASP A 203 -5.71 8.56 -13.77
N TYR A 204 -6.10 7.95 -12.66
CA TYR A 204 -6.38 6.51 -12.57
C TYR A 204 -7.88 6.22 -12.56
N ILE A 205 -8.62 6.85 -11.63
CA ILE A 205 -10.09 6.78 -11.55
C ILE A 205 -10.63 8.20 -11.44
N ASP A 206 -11.41 8.61 -12.43
CA ASP A 206 -12.21 9.82 -12.40
C ASP A 206 -13.68 9.47 -12.66
N TYR A 207 -14.49 9.48 -11.60
CA TYR A 207 -15.93 9.23 -11.65
C TYR A 207 -16.75 10.51 -11.50
N SER A 208 -16.17 11.67 -11.87
CA SER A 208 -16.83 12.97 -11.80
C SER A 208 -18.28 12.91 -12.34
N PRO A 209 -19.26 13.48 -11.61
CA PRO A 209 -19.10 14.36 -10.45
C PRO A 209 -18.96 13.64 -9.09
N THR A 210 -18.84 12.31 -9.07
CA THR A 210 -18.67 11.54 -7.84
C THR A 210 -17.28 11.73 -7.26
N ASN A 211 -17.20 12.04 -5.97
CA ASN A 211 -15.92 12.09 -5.25
C ASN A 211 -15.52 10.66 -4.86
N VAL A 212 -14.28 10.29 -5.17
CA VAL A 212 -13.70 9.01 -4.81
C VAL A 212 -12.37 9.21 -4.10
N ILE A 213 -12.15 8.44 -3.04
CA ILE A 213 -10.91 8.39 -2.27
C ILE A 213 -10.57 6.92 -1.98
N ASP A 214 -9.47 6.69 -1.26
CA ASP A 214 -9.01 5.39 -0.75
C ASP A 214 -9.16 4.24 -1.73
N LEU A 215 -8.10 3.99 -2.47
CA LEU A 215 -7.98 2.87 -3.39
C LEU A 215 -7.08 1.81 -2.77
N GLU A 216 -7.40 0.54 -2.92
CA GLU A 216 -6.49 -0.54 -2.61
C GLU A 216 -6.68 -1.72 -3.57
N PHE A 217 -5.61 -2.48 -3.83
CA PHE A 217 -5.61 -3.61 -4.75
C PHE A 217 -5.36 -4.94 -4.04
N LEU A 218 -6.03 -5.99 -4.54
CA LEU A 218 -5.66 -7.37 -4.28
C LEU A 218 -5.29 -8.05 -5.60
N ASP A 219 -4.04 -8.47 -5.73
CA ASP A 219 -3.57 -9.27 -6.86
C ASP A 219 -4.15 -10.69 -6.79
N LEU A 220 -4.92 -11.07 -7.81
CA LEU A 220 -5.60 -12.37 -7.94
C LEU A 220 -4.79 -13.38 -8.78
N GLY A 221 -3.57 -13.03 -9.20
CA GLY A 221 -2.76 -13.81 -10.11
C GLY A 221 -3.17 -13.66 -11.58
N ASP A 222 -2.31 -14.11 -12.49
CA ASP A 222 -2.54 -14.10 -13.93
C ASP A 222 -2.99 -12.75 -14.51
N ASN A 223 -2.39 -11.65 -14.02
CA ASN A 223 -2.75 -10.28 -14.41
C ASN A 223 -4.23 -9.93 -14.10
N LYS A 224 -4.82 -10.54 -13.08
CA LYS A 224 -6.17 -10.24 -12.58
C LYS A 224 -6.07 -9.56 -11.21
N TYR A 225 -6.97 -8.63 -10.96
CA TYR A 225 -6.95 -7.80 -9.75
C TYR A 225 -8.38 -7.58 -9.26
N ALA A 226 -8.56 -7.58 -7.94
CA ALA A 226 -9.66 -6.88 -7.32
C ALA A 226 -9.17 -5.51 -6.84
N ARG A 227 -10.04 -4.51 -6.86
CA ARG A 227 -9.78 -3.21 -6.23
C ARG A 227 -10.94 -2.81 -5.34
N PHE A 228 -10.62 -2.00 -4.34
CA PHE A 228 -11.56 -1.49 -3.35
C PHE A 228 -11.48 0.02 -3.40
N VAL A 229 -12.62 0.68 -3.49
CA VAL A 229 -12.68 2.12 -3.67
C VAL A 229 -13.72 2.70 -2.74
N LYS A 230 -13.38 3.79 -2.06
CA LYS A 230 -14.34 4.59 -1.29
C LYS A 230 -15.04 5.58 -2.22
N ASN A 231 -16.36 5.42 -2.34
CA ASN A 231 -17.24 6.47 -2.82
C ASN A 231 -17.46 7.49 -1.69
N GLU A 232 -16.80 8.64 -1.80
CA GLU A 232 -16.83 9.67 -0.78
C GLU A 232 -18.13 10.50 -0.81
N THR A 233 -18.80 10.56 -1.97
CA THR A 233 -20.12 11.19 -2.09
C THR A 233 -21.21 10.38 -1.39
N ALA A 234 -21.23 9.06 -1.58
CA ALA A 234 -22.22 8.14 -1.01
C ALA A 234 -21.82 7.60 0.37
N LYS A 235 -20.56 7.81 0.78
CA LYS A 235 -19.95 7.27 2.00
C LYS A 235 -19.92 5.74 2.05
N THR A 236 -19.68 5.08 0.92
CA THR A 236 -19.67 3.61 0.79
C THR A 236 -18.36 3.09 0.24
N VAL A 237 -17.99 1.87 0.57
CA VAL A 237 -16.89 1.14 -0.09
C VAL A 237 -17.47 0.07 -1.00
N PHE A 238 -16.91 -0.09 -2.19
CA PHE A 238 -17.30 -1.11 -3.16
C PHE A 238 -16.07 -1.83 -3.70
N THR A 239 -16.30 -3.00 -4.32
CA THR A 239 -15.25 -3.77 -5.00
C THR A 239 -15.51 -3.85 -6.50
N GLU A 240 -14.43 -3.82 -7.26
CA GLU A 240 -14.41 -4.08 -8.70
C GLU A 240 -13.33 -5.09 -9.04
N VAL A 241 -13.52 -5.85 -10.11
CA VAL A 241 -12.58 -6.87 -10.57
C VAL A 241 -12.18 -6.57 -12.01
N SER A 242 -10.88 -6.74 -12.31
CA SER A 242 -10.36 -6.78 -13.67
C SER A 242 -9.67 -8.10 -13.93
N THR A 243 -9.86 -8.62 -15.14
CA THR A 243 -9.22 -9.87 -15.61
C THR A 243 -8.09 -9.64 -16.60
N SER A 244 -7.69 -8.38 -16.82
CA SER A 244 -6.72 -8.00 -17.86
C SER A 244 -5.74 -6.91 -17.43
N GLY A 245 -5.55 -6.76 -16.13
CA GLY A 245 -4.51 -5.92 -15.53
C GLY A 245 -5.02 -4.63 -14.90
N LEU A 246 -4.08 -3.87 -14.35
CA LEU A 246 -4.36 -2.63 -13.59
C LEU A 246 -5.09 -1.56 -14.41
N PHE A 247 -4.97 -1.57 -15.74
CA PHE A 247 -5.66 -0.65 -16.67
C PHE A 247 -6.68 -1.35 -17.57
N GLY A 248 -7.04 -2.60 -17.27
CA GLY A 248 -8.10 -3.30 -17.96
C GLY A 248 -9.49 -2.74 -17.61
N PRO A 249 -10.56 -3.19 -18.29
CA PRO A 249 -11.91 -2.95 -17.83
C PRO A 249 -12.11 -3.48 -16.41
N TRP A 250 -12.90 -2.75 -15.63
CA TRP A 250 -13.28 -3.07 -14.26
C TRP A 250 -14.78 -3.31 -14.17
N THR A 251 -15.20 -4.36 -13.48
CA THR A 251 -16.62 -4.70 -13.30
C THR A 251 -16.96 -4.85 -11.83
N ARG A 252 -18.16 -4.42 -11.43
CA ARG A 252 -18.72 -4.73 -10.11
C ARG A 252 -19.44 -6.07 -10.16
N PRO A 253 -18.90 -7.15 -9.59
CA PRO A 253 -19.43 -8.50 -9.79
C PRO A 253 -20.83 -8.69 -9.21
N GLN A 254 -21.17 -7.98 -8.12
CA GLN A 254 -22.50 -7.99 -7.50
C GLN A 254 -23.47 -6.94 -8.11
N GLY A 255 -23.11 -6.37 -9.28
CA GLY A 255 -23.91 -5.37 -9.99
C GLY A 255 -23.44 -3.93 -9.75
N ALA A 256 -23.79 -3.03 -10.67
CA ALA A 256 -23.25 -1.67 -10.73
C ALA A 256 -23.47 -0.81 -9.46
N ASN A 257 -24.51 -1.08 -8.68
CA ASN A 257 -24.81 -0.33 -7.45
C ASN A 257 -24.42 -1.07 -6.17
N SER A 258 -23.75 -2.24 -6.28
CA SER A 258 -23.30 -2.97 -5.10
C SER A 258 -22.24 -2.20 -4.31
N ILE A 259 -22.30 -2.40 -3.00
CA ILE A 259 -21.36 -1.91 -2.00
C ILE A 259 -21.03 -3.07 -1.06
N ILE A 260 -19.88 -2.98 -0.41
CA ILE A 260 -19.54 -3.87 0.72
C ILE A 260 -20.20 -3.33 1.98
N GLU A 261 -20.02 -2.03 2.25
CA GLU A 261 -20.51 -1.39 3.46
C GLU A 261 -20.63 0.14 3.29
N SER A 262 -21.42 0.76 4.15
CA SER A 262 -21.67 2.20 4.26
C SER A 262 -21.08 2.80 5.53
N ALA A 263 -20.86 4.12 5.54
CA ALA A 263 -20.23 4.85 6.64
C ALA A 263 -18.84 4.30 7.06
N VAL A 264 -18.10 3.81 6.07
CA VAL A 264 -16.75 3.25 6.21
C VAL A 264 -15.79 3.83 5.17
N GLU A 265 -14.50 3.76 5.41
CA GLU A 265 -13.44 4.18 4.48
C GLU A 265 -12.20 3.29 4.60
N GLY A 266 -11.10 3.66 3.93
CA GLY A 266 -9.79 3.05 4.08
C GLY A 266 -9.71 1.54 3.89
N PRO A 267 -10.14 0.95 2.76
CA PRO A 267 -10.01 -0.48 2.55
C PRO A 267 -8.55 -0.94 2.64
N ALA A 268 -8.28 -1.94 3.48
CA ALA A 268 -7.00 -2.64 3.52
C ALA A 268 -7.20 -4.14 3.30
N VAL A 269 -6.71 -4.68 2.19
CA VAL A 269 -7.01 -6.05 1.75
C VAL A 269 -5.75 -6.91 1.71
N TYR A 270 -5.86 -8.18 2.12
CA TYR A 270 -4.75 -9.13 2.13
C TYR A 270 -5.25 -10.58 2.03
N TRP A 271 -4.40 -11.47 1.55
CA TRP A 271 -4.69 -12.90 1.48
C TRP A 271 -4.59 -13.57 2.86
N ASP A 272 -5.40 -14.59 3.08
CA ASP A 272 -5.23 -15.54 4.18
C ASP A 272 -4.00 -16.43 3.92
N ASN A 273 -3.18 -16.64 4.94
CA ASN A 273 -1.97 -17.45 4.88
C ASN A 273 -2.25 -18.95 4.85
N GLU A 274 -3.36 -19.41 5.44
CA GLU A 274 -3.65 -20.83 5.68
C GLU A 274 -4.74 -21.37 4.73
N VAL A 275 -5.69 -20.52 4.34
CA VAL A 275 -6.83 -20.92 3.49
C VAL A 275 -6.67 -20.34 2.10
N GLU A 276 -6.32 -21.18 1.14
CA GLU A 276 -6.21 -20.78 -0.26
C GLU A 276 -7.54 -20.21 -0.80
N GLY A 277 -7.45 -19.07 -1.49
CA GLY A 277 -8.60 -18.37 -2.05
C GLY A 277 -9.39 -17.53 -1.03
N LYS A 278 -9.08 -17.62 0.27
CA LYS A 278 -9.65 -16.74 1.29
C LYS A 278 -8.86 -15.44 1.39
N ALA A 279 -9.55 -14.32 1.40
CA ALA A 279 -8.98 -12.99 1.64
C ALA A 279 -9.70 -12.29 2.80
N HIS A 280 -8.99 -11.32 3.38
CA HIS A 280 -9.45 -10.45 4.44
C HIS A 280 -9.45 -9.00 3.96
N LEU A 281 -10.39 -8.22 4.45
CA LEU A 281 -10.55 -6.80 4.16
C LEU A 281 -10.87 -6.06 5.47
N LEU A 282 -10.12 -5.01 5.77
CA LEU A 282 -10.43 -4.10 6.86
C LEU A 282 -11.14 -2.87 6.29
N LEU A 283 -12.21 -2.43 6.96
CA LEU A 283 -12.92 -1.19 6.65
C LEU A 283 -12.96 -0.28 7.88
N ASP A 284 -12.48 0.95 7.76
CA ASP A 284 -12.39 1.91 8.87
C ASP A 284 -13.77 2.55 9.07
N PHE A 285 -14.41 2.21 10.18
CA PHE A 285 -15.59 2.91 10.65
C PHE A 285 -15.13 4.23 11.28
N TYR A 286 -14.84 5.23 10.45
CA TYR A 286 -14.28 6.52 10.83
C TYR A 286 -15.13 7.31 11.84
N GLY A 287 -16.45 7.11 11.82
CA GLY A 287 -17.40 7.64 12.81
C GLY A 287 -17.56 6.76 14.07
N GLY A 288 -16.87 5.63 14.14
CA GLY A 288 -16.96 4.63 15.19
C GLY A 288 -15.59 4.21 15.74
N ASP A 289 -15.48 2.93 16.11
CA ASP A 289 -14.37 2.34 16.85
C ASP A 289 -13.20 1.85 15.98
N GLY A 290 -13.09 2.31 14.73
CA GLY A 290 -11.96 2.01 13.84
C GLY A 290 -12.22 0.84 12.92
N TYR A 291 -11.13 0.18 12.53
CA TYR A 291 -11.16 -0.93 11.61
C TYR A 291 -12.02 -2.09 12.10
N ARG A 292 -12.76 -2.71 11.17
CA ARG A 292 -13.44 -3.98 11.37
C ARG A 292 -13.08 -4.95 10.24
N PRO A 293 -12.76 -6.22 10.57
CA PRO A 293 -12.43 -7.23 9.58
C PRO A 293 -13.68 -7.77 8.87
N TYR A 294 -13.52 -8.01 7.58
CA TYR A 294 -14.40 -8.72 6.67
C TYR A 294 -13.58 -9.81 5.97
N GLU A 295 -14.25 -10.82 5.44
CA GLU A 295 -13.61 -11.90 4.69
C GLU A 295 -14.41 -12.28 3.44
N SER A 296 -13.71 -12.93 2.51
CA SER A 296 -14.28 -13.53 1.32
C SER A 296 -13.52 -14.80 0.95
N VAL A 297 -14.24 -15.82 0.51
CA VAL A 297 -13.68 -17.02 -0.16
C VAL A 297 -13.95 -17.00 -1.68
N ASP A 298 -14.59 -15.94 -2.17
CA ASP A 298 -14.88 -15.70 -3.59
C ASP A 298 -14.69 -14.21 -3.90
N VAL A 299 -13.42 -13.80 -3.90
CA VAL A 299 -13.04 -12.40 -4.18
C VAL A 299 -13.50 -11.97 -5.57
N ALA A 300 -13.44 -12.87 -6.56
CA ALA A 300 -13.86 -12.59 -7.94
C ALA A 300 -15.38 -12.38 -8.05
N GLY A 301 -16.16 -13.10 -7.23
CA GLY A 301 -17.59 -12.86 -7.04
C GLY A 301 -17.89 -11.59 -6.24
N GLY A 302 -16.92 -11.03 -5.51
CA GLY A 302 -17.01 -9.76 -4.79
C GLY A 302 -17.99 -9.76 -3.61
N VAL A 303 -18.23 -10.93 -3.01
CA VAL A 303 -19.01 -11.06 -1.78
C VAL A 303 -18.08 -10.98 -0.59
N TRP A 304 -18.32 -10.03 0.31
CA TRP A 304 -17.55 -9.79 1.52
C TRP A 304 -18.48 -9.80 2.73
N THR A 305 -18.12 -10.56 3.76
CA THR A 305 -18.92 -10.70 4.98
C THR A 305 -18.13 -10.29 6.21
N PRO A 306 -18.73 -9.64 7.22
CA PRO A 306 -18.04 -9.31 8.46
C PRO A 306 -17.44 -10.56 9.11
N SER A 307 -16.18 -10.48 9.55
CA SER A 307 -15.50 -11.52 10.33
C SER A 307 -15.77 -11.35 11.82
N ASP A 308 -15.47 -12.40 12.61
CA ASP A 308 -15.34 -12.21 14.06
C ASP A 308 -14.23 -11.20 14.36
N ARG A 309 -14.52 -10.28 15.28
CA ARG A 309 -13.63 -9.18 15.67
C ARG A 309 -13.37 -9.14 17.18
N ALA A 310 -13.71 -10.19 17.92
CA ALA A 310 -13.49 -10.25 19.36
C ALA A 310 -12.01 -10.06 19.75
N ALA A 311 -11.09 -10.47 18.88
CA ALA A 311 -9.64 -10.34 19.07
C ALA A 311 -9.02 -9.15 18.28
N TRP A 312 -9.86 -8.29 17.68
CA TRP A 312 -9.40 -7.12 16.92
C TRP A 312 -9.34 -5.86 17.81
N PRO A 313 -8.23 -5.10 17.80
CA PRO A 313 -8.12 -3.86 18.57
C PRO A 313 -9.09 -2.78 18.10
N LYS A 314 -9.53 -1.94 19.04
CA LYS A 314 -10.28 -0.72 18.72
C LYS A 314 -9.35 0.42 18.36
N ASN A 315 -9.90 1.42 17.68
CA ASN A 315 -9.30 2.71 17.34
C ASN A 315 -8.17 2.68 16.31
N LEU A 316 -7.81 1.51 15.76
CA LEU A 316 -6.96 1.44 14.58
C LEU A 316 -7.68 2.11 13.40
N ARG A 317 -7.00 3.06 12.77
CA ARG A 317 -7.48 3.78 11.58
C ARG A 317 -6.77 3.29 10.33
N HIS A 318 -7.21 3.83 9.19
CA HIS A 318 -6.72 3.51 7.85
C HIS A 318 -5.22 3.18 7.82
N GLY A 319 -4.86 2.00 7.31
CA GLY A 319 -3.50 1.50 7.26
C GLY A 319 -3.42 0.25 6.39
N SER A 320 -2.54 -0.69 6.72
CA SER A 320 -2.25 -1.85 5.87
C SER A 320 -1.80 -3.06 6.69
N VAL A 321 -1.81 -4.25 6.06
CA VAL A 321 -1.38 -5.51 6.68
C VAL A 321 -0.47 -6.27 5.73
N LEU A 322 0.70 -6.69 6.24
CA LEU A 322 1.68 -7.50 5.54
C LEU A 322 1.73 -8.92 6.14
N PRO A 323 1.49 -9.98 5.35
CA PRO A 323 1.83 -11.33 5.77
C PRO A 323 3.32 -11.49 6.04
N VAL A 324 3.67 -12.11 7.18
CA VAL A 324 5.07 -12.25 7.62
C VAL A 324 5.42 -13.71 7.93
N THR A 325 6.67 -14.04 7.65
CA THR A 325 7.29 -15.34 7.95
C THR A 325 7.59 -15.47 9.44
N LYS A 326 7.83 -16.71 9.88
CA LYS A 326 8.28 -16.99 11.26
C LYS A 326 9.51 -16.17 11.67
N GLN A 327 10.51 -16.06 10.79
CA GLN A 327 11.74 -15.33 11.08
C GLN A 327 11.48 -13.83 11.28
N GLN A 328 10.57 -13.25 10.48
CA GLN A 328 10.16 -11.85 10.63
C GLN A 328 9.38 -11.63 11.92
N VAL A 329 8.46 -12.53 12.28
CA VAL A 329 7.73 -12.49 13.56
C VAL A 329 8.72 -12.53 14.74
N GLU A 330 9.71 -13.43 14.70
CA GLU A 330 10.73 -13.53 15.73
C GLU A 330 11.59 -12.27 15.82
N ALA A 331 11.98 -11.68 14.69
CA ALA A 331 12.74 -10.43 14.64
C ALA A 331 11.95 -9.24 15.20
N LEU A 332 10.67 -9.11 14.83
CA LEU A 332 9.76 -8.09 15.34
C LEU A 332 9.61 -8.21 16.86
N ASN A 333 9.38 -9.42 17.37
CA ASN A 333 9.29 -9.67 18.81
C ASN A 333 10.61 -9.37 19.54
N ALA A 334 11.74 -9.79 18.99
CA ALA A 334 13.04 -9.50 19.59
C ALA A 334 13.32 -7.99 19.70
N LYS A 335 12.74 -7.20 18.81
CA LYS A 335 12.89 -5.74 18.79
C LYS A 335 11.86 -5.02 19.67
N TRP A 336 10.61 -5.47 19.65
CA TRP A 336 9.45 -4.69 20.11
C TRP A 336 8.38 -5.48 20.89
N ALA A 337 8.62 -6.73 21.29
CA ALA A 337 7.65 -7.48 22.10
C ALA A 337 7.32 -6.80 23.44
#